data_AF-A0A644VG88-F1
#
_entry.id   AF-A0A644VG88-F1
#
_cell.length_a   1.000
_cell.length_b   1.000
_cell.length_c   1.000
_cell.angle_alpha   90.00
_cell.angle_beta   90.00
_cell.angle_gamma   90.00
#
_symmetry.space_group_name_H-M   'P 1'
#
loop_
_entity.id
_entity.type
_entity.pdbx_description
1 polymer ?
#
loop_
_entity_poly.entity_id
_entity_poly.type
_entity_poly.pdbx_seq_one_letter_code
_entity_poly.pdbx_strand_id
1 'polypeptide(L)' 'MKMTLTSYYNNLPVASAPKTEFIKCVSGRCNLDPYTVRLWVKGKAKPRNPEHLKILAEVTGICETNLFE' A
#
# COMPACT_ATOMS: atom_id res chain seq x y z
N MET A 1 36.84 -11.14 -11.90
CA MET A 1 36.08 -9.87 -11.89
C MET A 1 36.10 -9.29 -10.49
N LYS A 2 36.29 -7.97 -10.34
CA LYS A 2 36.32 -7.29 -9.04
C LYS A 2 34.88 -6.90 -8.65
N MET A 3 34.42 -7.30 -7.46
CA MET A 3 33.13 -6.88 -6.93
C MET A 3 33.15 -5.37 -6.66
N THR A 4 32.15 -4.64 -7.16
CA THR A 4 31.94 -3.22 -6.86
C THR A 4 30.85 -3.06 -5.81
N LEU A 5 30.84 -1.92 -5.11
CA LEU A 5 29.79 -1.62 -4.13
C LEU A 5 28.38 -1.63 -4.77
N THR A 6 28.26 -1.11 -6.00
CA THR A 6 27.01 -1.15 -6.77
C THR A 6 26.57 -2.58 -7.08
N SER A 7 27.51 -3.45 -7.50
CA SER A 7 27.21 -4.86 -7.77
C SER A 7 26.80 -5.59 -6.50
N TYR A 8 27.46 -5.35 -5.38
CA TYR A 8 27.05 -5.90 -4.08
C TYR A 8 25.64 -5.43 -3.69
N TYR A 9 25.37 -4.13 -3.77
CA TYR A 9 24.08 -3.54 -3.40
C TYR A 9 22.91 -4.10 -4.24
N ASN A 10 23.09 -4.21 -5.56
CA ASN A 10 22.05 -4.72 -6.45
C ASN A 10 21.78 -6.23 -6.29
N ASN A 11 22.72 -6.97 -5.71
CA ASN A 11 22.54 -8.39 -5.41
C ASN A 11 22.00 -8.65 -3.99
N LEU A 12 21.76 -7.61 -3.19
CA LEU A 12 21.09 -7.77 -1.90
C LEU A 12 19.68 -8.34 -2.13
N PRO A 13 19.22 -9.27 -1.28
CA PRO A 13 17.85 -9.77 -1.36
C PRO A 13 16.85 -8.62 -1.30
N VAL A 14 15.82 -8.70 -2.14
CA VAL A 14 14.74 -7.72 -2.12
C VAL A 14 14.09 -7.75 -0.74
N ALA A 15 14.09 -6.62 -0.05
CA ALA A 15 13.43 -6.50 1.24
C ALA A 15 11.91 -6.65 1.07
N SER A 16 11.29 -7.48 1.92
CA SER A 16 9.82 -7.56 2.00
C SER A 16 9.28 -6.39 2.82
N ALA A 17 8.42 -5.57 2.20
CA ALA A 17 7.81 -4.40 2.84
C ALA A 17 6.27 -4.41 2.69
N PRO A 18 5.56 -5.42 3.23
CA PRO A 18 4.16 -5.69 2.90
C PRO A 18 3.22 -4.52 3.22
N LYS A 19 3.46 -3.77 4.31
CA LYS A 19 2.69 -2.58 4.65
C LYS A 19 2.87 -1.45 3.63
N THR A 20 4.10 -1.24 3.15
CA THR A 20 4.42 -0.22 2.14
C THR A 20 3.85 -0.60 0.80
N GLU A 21 3.98 -1.87 0.40
CA GLU A 21 3.45 -2.37 -0.86
C GLU A 21 1.91 -2.33 -0.88
N PHE A 22 1.25 -2.64 0.24
CA PHE A 22 -0.19 -2.42 0.38
C PHE A 22 -0.58 -0.96 0.16
N ILE A 23 0.09 -0.01 0.84
CA ILE A 23 -0.20 1.42 0.70
C ILE A 23 -0.02 1.88 -0.75
N LYS A 24 1.08 1.48 -1.40
CA LYS A 24 1.36 1.83 -2.80
C LYS A 24 0.34 1.24 -3.77
N CYS A 25 -0.06 -0.01 -3.55
CA CYS A 25 -1.06 -0.70 -4.37
C CYS A 25 -2.39 0.07 -4.33
N VAL A 26 -2.91 0.34 -3.12
CA VAL A 26 -4.17 1.07 -2.95
C VAL A 26 -4.05 2.50 -3.48
N SER A 27 -2.94 3.20 -3.19
CA SER A 27 -2.75 4.58 -3.66
C SER A 27 -2.70 4.66 -5.19
N GLY A 28 -2.04 3.70 -5.85
CA GLY A 28 -1.98 3.62 -7.30
C GLY A 28 -3.34 3.31 -7.94
N ARG A 29 -4.09 2.35 -7.39
CA ARG A 29 -5.44 2.00 -7.88
C ARG A 29 -6.46 3.13 -7.69
N CYS A 30 -6.34 3.89 -6.61
CA CYS A 30 -7.24 5.02 -6.32
C CYS A 30 -6.76 6.36 -6.92
N ASN A 31 -5.58 6.42 -7.54
CA ASN A 31 -4.92 7.65 -7.99
C ASN A 31 -4.83 8.73 -6.87
N LEU A 32 -4.36 8.32 -5.69
CA LEU A 32 -4.23 9.17 -4.51
C LEU A 32 -2.79 9.25 -4.01
N ASP A 33 -2.50 10.25 -3.18
CA ASP A 33 -1.26 10.28 -2.42
C ASP A 33 -1.21 9.12 -1.39
N PRO A 34 -0.09 8.38 -1.27
CA PRO A 34 0.10 7.34 -0.25
C PRO A 34 -0.18 7.80 1.19
N TYR A 35 -0.01 9.09 1.49
CA TYR A 35 -0.35 9.70 2.77
C TYR A 35 -1.85 9.57 3.09
N THR A 36 -2.72 9.75 2.10
CA THR A 36 -4.17 9.60 2.29
C THR A 36 -4.53 8.18 2.71
N VAL A 37 -3.96 7.18 2.04
CA VAL A 37 -4.15 5.76 2.41
C VAL A 37 -3.58 5.48 3.80
N ARG A 38 -2.44 6.09 4.15
CA ARG A 38 -1.87 6.00 5.51
C ARG A 38 -2.80 6.55 6.59
N LEU A 39 -3.58 7.60 6.31
CA LEU A 39 -4.55 8.13 7.26
C LEU A 39 -5.71 7.16 7.47
N TRP A 40 -6.16 6.47 6.42
CA TRP A 40 -7.22 5.46 6.51
C TRP A 40 -6.81 4.28 7.39
N VAL A 41 -5.66 3.67 7.12
CA VAL A 41 -5.17 2.52 7.91
C VAL A 41 -4.86 2.88 9.36
N LYS A 42 -4.62 4.16 9.67
CA LYS A 42 -4.41 4.66 11.03
C LYS A 42 -5.71 5.11 11.72
N GLY A 43 -6.86 4.95 11.06
CA GLY A 43 -8.16 5.38 11.59
C GLY A 43 -8.32 6.90 11.74
N LYS A 44 -7.51 7.70 11.05
CA LYS A 44 -7.54 9.18 11.13
C LYS A 44 -8.50 9.80 10.12
N ALA A 45 -8.86 9.07 9.07
CA ALA A 45 -9.81 9.49 8.05
C ALA A 45 -10.50 8.26 7.45
N LYS A 46 -11.61 8.47 6.73
CA LYS A 46 -12.28 7.43 5.94
C LYS A 46 -12.52 7.95 4.51
N PRO A 47 -12.44 7.10 3.47
CA PRO A 47 -12.79 7.49 2.11
C PRO A 47 -14.26 7.89 2.01
N ARG A 48 -14.54 8.94 1.24
CA ARG A 48 -15.92 9.35 0.89
C ARG A 48 -16.35 8.84 -0.47
N ASN A 49 -15.40 8.47 -1.33
CA ASN A 49 -15.67 7.92 -2.65
C ASN A 49 -15.98 6.42 -2.53
N PRO A 50 -17.18 5.95 -2.95
CA PRO A 50 -17.53 4.54 -2.93
C PRO A 50 -16.56 3.65 -3.71
N GLU A 51 -15.95 4.15 -4.78
CA GLU A 51 -14.97 3.38 -5.56
C GLU A 51 -13.70 3.07 -4.75
N HIS A 52 -13.31 3.96 -3.82
CA HIS A 52 -12.17 3.68 -2.94
C HIS A 52 -12.52 2.60 -1.89
N LEU A 53 -13.78 2.53 -1.44
CA LEU A 53 -14.26 1.48 -0.55
C LEU A 53 -14.24 0.12 -1.24
N LYS A 54 -14.75 0.05 -2.48
CA LYS A 54 -14.68 -1.16 -3.33
C LYS A 54 -13.25 -1.65 -3.52
N ILE A 55 -12.33 -0.75 -3.90
CA ILE A 55 -10.91 -1.11 -4.08
C ILE A 55 -10.31 -1.64 -2.78
N LEU A 56 -10.59 -1.00 -1.64
CA LEU A 56 -10.12 -1.49 -0.34
C LEU A 56 -10.67 -2.88 -0.02
N ALA A 57 -11.96 -3.11 -0.25
CA ALA A 57 -12.59 -4.40 -0.02
C ALA A 57 -11.98 -5.51 -0.90
N GLU A 58 -11.75 -5.22 -2.19
CA GLU A 58 -11.10 -6.16 -3.11
C GLU A 58 -9.66 -6.49 -2.71
N VAL A 59 -8.86 -5.48 -2.34
CA VAL A 59 -7.44 -5.68 -1.99
C VAL A 59 -7.28 -6.40 -0.65
N THR A 60 -8.16 -6.14 0.31
CA THR A 60 -8.07 -6.69 1.67
C THR A 60 -8.87 -7.97 1.87
N GLY A 61 -9.87 -8.24 1.02
CA GLY A 61 -10.88 -9.27 1.24
C GLY A 61 -11.90 -8.95 2.33
N ILE A 62 -11.90 -7.72 2.86
CA ILE A 62 -12.82 -7.27 3.92
C ILE A 62 -14.08 -6.69 3.26
N CYS A 63 -15.28 -7.07 3.72
CA CYS A 63 -16.52 -6.46 3.25
C CYS A 63 -16.52 -4.93 3.48
N GLU A 64 -17.06 -4.17 2.53
CA GLU A 64 -17.07 -2.69 2.60
C GLU A 64 -17.67 -2.15 3.90
N THR A 65 -18.72 -2.81 4.41
CA THR A 65 -19.39 -2.46 5.67
C THR A 65 -18.46 -2.58 6.88
N ASN A 66 -17.44 -3.44 6.82
CA ASN A 66 -16.59 -3.79 7.96
C ASN A 66 -15.22 -3.08 7.91
N LEU A 67 -14.92 -2.32 6.86
CA LEU A 67 -13.59 -1.72 6.65
C LEU A 67 -13.17 -0.74 7.76
N PHE A 68 -14.13 -0.15 8.48
CA PHE A 68 -13.88 0.91 9.45
C PHE A 68 -14.79 0.85 10.69
N GLU A 69 -15.32 -0.32 11.02
CA GLU A 69 -16.04 -0.59 12.29
C GLU A 69 -15.07 -0.87 13.44
#